data_AF-A0A1B6L060-F1
#
_entry.id   AF-A0A1B6L060-F1
#
_cell.length_a   1.000
_cell.length_b   1.000
_cell.length_c   1.000
_cell.angle_alpha   90.00
_cell.angle_beta   90.00
_cell.angle_gamma   90.00
#
_symmetry.space_group_name_H-M   'P 1'
#
loop_
_entity.id
_entity.type
_entity.pdbx_description
1 polymer ?
#
loop_
_entity_poly.entity_id
_entity_poly.type
_entity_poly.pdbx_seq_one_letter_code
_entity_poly.pdbx_strand_id
1 'polypeptide(L)'
;SPIPTFRVQDYSWDDQGYSLVNRLYNDVGNLLDDKFKTAYNLTYYTMGDRRDVDTSRFRRAIWNYIQCMFGIRHDDYDYGEVNQLLERSLKSFIKSTCCFPERITRADYDRVLREFKHSEKVHVNIMVLEARMQAELLYALRAVMRHMT
;
A
#
# COMPACT_ATOMS: atom_id res chain seq x y z
N SER A 1 -17.44 14.92 0.12
CA SER A 1 -16.33 15.75 0.64
C SER A 1 -15.00 15.14 0.24
N PRO A 2 -13.97 15.94 -0.09
CA PRO A 2 -12.62 15.41 -0.27
C PRO A 2 -12.18 14.73 1.03
N ILE A 3 -11.45 13.61 0.94
CA ILE A 3 -10.85 12.96 2.10
C ILE A 3 -9.84 13.96 2.70
N PRO A 4 -9.97 14.34 3.98
CA PRO A 4 -9.00 15.23 4.62
C PRO A 4 -7.60 14.61 4.58
N THR A 5 -6.60 15.41 4.19
CA THR A 5 -5.21 14.97 4.19
C THR A 5 -4.79 14.55 5.60
N PHE A 6 -4.35 13.30 5.72
CA PHE A 6 -3.73 12.74 6.91
C PHE A 6 -2.22 12.73 6.66
N ARG A 7 -1.47 13.50 7.46
CA ARG A 7 -0.02 13.48 7.38
C ARG A 7 0.49 12.30 8.17
N VAL A 8 1.38 11.51 7.57
CA VAL A 8 2.00 10.36 8.25
C VAL A 8 2.73 10.79 9.52
N GLN A 9 3.31 12.00 9.53
CA GLN A 9 3.96 12.60 10.69
C GLN A 9 3.02 12.80 11.90
N ASP A 10 1.72 12.98 11.66
CA ASP A 10 0.76 13.15 12.76
C ASP A 10 0.48 11.82 13.46
N TYR A 11 0.53 10.71 12.71
CA TYR A 11 0.22 9.37 13.20
C TYR A 11 0.69 8.30 12.19
N SER A 12 1.82 7.63 12.48
CA SER A 12 2.43 6.59 11.66
C SER A 12 2.24 5.20 12.30
N TRP A 13 2.47 4.15 11.50
CA TRP A 13 2.49 2.78 12.02
C TRP A 13 3.64 2.59 12.99
N ASP A 14 4.84 3.05 12.61
CA ASP A 14 6.07 2.82 13.36
C ASP A 14 6.12 3.58 14.69
N ASP A 15 5.58 4.81 14.74
CA ASP A 15 5.67 5.64 15.94
C ASP A 15 4.52 5.39 16.94
N GLN A 16 3.28 5.27 16.44
CA GLN A 16 2.09 5.18 17.31
C GLN A 16 1.27 3.90 17.11
N GLY A 17 1.03 3.50 15.85
CA GLY A 17 0.11 2.43 15.52
C GLY A 17 0.51 1.09 16.13
N TYR A 18 1.75 0.67 15.90
CA TYR A 18 2.32 -0.58 16.40
C TYR A 18 2.24 -0.67 17.93
N SER A 19 2.73 0.37 18.62
CA SER A 19 2.76 0.44 20.08
C SER A 19 1.35 0.38 20.68
N LEU A 20 0.37 1.05 20.05
CA LEU A 20 -1.01 1.01 20.50
C LEU A 20 -1.63 -0.39 20.33
N VAL A 21 -1.41 -1.05 19.19
CA VAL A 21 -1.91 -2.41 18.96
C VAL A 21 -1.31 -3.38 19.97
N ASN A 22 0.02 -3.39 20.16
CA ASN A 22 0.66 -4.31 21.10
C ASN A 22 0.22 -4.10 22.54
N ARG A 23 -0.14 -2.86 22.92
CA ARG A 23 -0.71 -2.58 24.24
C ARG A 23 -2.13 -3.13 24.41
N LEU A 24 -2.95 -3.09 23.37
CA LEU A 24 -4.36 -3.51 23.42
C LEU A 24 -4.55 -5.01 23.13
N TYR A 25 -3.74 -5.56 22.24
CA TYR A 25 -3.74 -6.94 21.83
C TYR A 25 -2.30 -7.40 21.56
N ASN A 26 -1.69 -7.96 22.61
CA ASN A 26 -0.33 -8.46 22.57
C ASN A 26 -0.15 -9.51 21.45
N ASP A 27 1.07 -9.62 20.93
CA ASP A 27 1.50 -10.46 19.80
C ASP A 27 0.93 -10.10 18.43
N VAL A 28 -0.30 -9.57 18.35
CA VAL A 28 -0.91 -9.20 17.06
C VAL A 28 -0.21 -8.01 16.41
N GLY A 29 0.31 -7.06 17.19
CA GLY A 29 1.09 -5.95 16.64
C GLY A 29 2.36 -6.44 15.94
N ASN A 30 3.03 -7.46 16.50
CA ASN A 30 4.20 -8.10 15.88
C ASN A 30 3.83 -8.80 14.57
N LEU A 31 2.75 -9.60 14.58
CA LEU A 31 2.29 -10.30 13.37
C LEU A 31 1.90 -9.34 12.25
N LEU A 32 1.25 -8.22 12.58
CA LEU A 32 0.87 -7.20 11.61
C LEU A 32 2.10 -6.45 11.08
N ASP A 33 3.05 -6.12 11.96
CA ASP A 33 4.29 -5.45 11.58
C ASP A 33 5.12 -6.32 10.61
N ASP A 34 5.31 -7.59 10.95
CA ASP A 34 5.99 -8.56 10.10
C ASP A 34 5.27 -8.72 8.75
N LYS A 35 3.93 -8.77 8.76
CA LYS A 35 3.12 -8.87 7.54
C LYS A 35 3.30 -7.65 6.64
N PHE A 36 3.21 -6.44 7.18
CA PHE A 36 3.40 -5.20 6.41
C PHE A 36 4.82 -5.09 5.87
N LYS A 37 5.84 -5.35 6.70
CA LYS A 37 7.25 -5.32 6.28
C LYS A 37 7.55 -6.37 5.23
N THR A 38 7.00 -7.58 5.37
CA THR A 38 7.16 -8.65 4.38
C THR A 38 6.57 -8.23 3.03
N ALA A 39 5.33 -7.76 3.00
CA ALA A 39 4.69 -7.33 1.76
C ALA A 39 5.37 -6.11 1.12
N TYR A 40 5.80 -5.14 1.93
CA TYR A 40 6.48 -3.94 1.43
C TYR A 40 7.86 -4.27 0.85
N ASN A 41 8.64 -5.12 1.53
CA ASN A 41 10.02 -5.43 1.16
C ASN A 41 10.16 -6.61 0.19
N LEU A 42 9.11 -7.40 -0.04
CA LEU A 42 9.14 -8.55 -0.93
C LEU A 42 9.67 -8.13 -2.31
N THR A 43 10.73 -8.80 -2.74
CA THR A 43 11.31 -8.63 -4.08
C THR A 43 12.03 -9.90 -4.48
N TYR A 44 11.89 -10.28 -5.75
CA TYR A 44 12.68 -11.33 -6.36
C TYR A 44 13.82 -10.75 -7.22
N TYR A 45 14.02 -9.42 -7.16
CA TYR A 45 14.91 -8.67 -8.04
C TYR A 45 14.64 -8.93 -9.53
N THR A 46 13.37 -9.13 -9.89
CA THR A 46 12.92 -9.35 -11.26
C THR A 46 11.91 -8.30 -11.69
N MET A 47 11.87 -8.02 -12.99
CA MET A 47 10.85 -7.18 -13.61
C MET A 47 10.53 -7.74 -15.00
N GLY A 48 9.44 -8.48 -15.10
CA GLY A 48 9.13 -9.29 -16.28
C GLY A 48 10.20 -10.37 -16.50
N ASP A 49 10.82 -10.36 -17.68
CA ASP A 49 11.91 -11.29 -18.02
C ASP A 49 13.30 -10.80 -17.56
N ARG A 50 13.41 -9.58 -17.03
CA ARG A 50 14.66 -9.03 -16.52
C ARG A 50 14.94 -9.53 -15.11
N ARG A 51 16.21 -9.82 -14.84
CA ARG A 51 16.75 -10.22 -13.53
C ARG A 51 17.71 -9.14 -13.02
N ASP A 52 18.03 -9.21 -11.74
CA ASP A 52 18.95 -8.29 -11.04
C ASP A 52 18.50 -6.83 -11.11
N VAL A 53 17.18 -6.61 -11.07
CA VAL A 53 16.55 -5.27 -11.09
C VAL A 53 16.10 -4.89 -9.69
N ASP A 54 16.56 -3.74 -9.19
CA ASP A 54 15.98 -3.15 -7.99
C ASP A 54 14.60 -2.54 -8.29
N THR A 55 13.57 -3.16 -7.71
CA THR A 55 12.17 -2.75 -7.86
C THR A 55 11.67 -1.85 -6.72
N SER A 56 12.54 -1.45 -5.78
CA SER A 56 12.19 -0.66 -4.59
C SER A 56 11.38 0.59 -4.92
N ARG A 57 11.81 1.38 -5.91
CA ARG A 57 11.10 2.59 -6.35
C ARG A 57 9.70 2.30 -6.88
N PHE A 58 9.56 1.25 -7.68
CA PHE A 58 8.26 0.85 -8.24
C PHE A 58 7.30 0.37 -7.15
N ARG A 59 7.77 -0.47 -6.22
CA ARG A 59 6.99 -0.94 -5.07
C ARG A 59 6.58 0.24 -4.18
N ARG A 60 7.52 1.12 -3.83
CA ARG A 60 7.24 2.34 -3.05
C ARG A 60 6.17 3.22 -3.73
N ALA A 61 6.24 3.38 -5.05
CA ALA A 61 5.24 4.13 -5.80
C ALA A 61 3.84 3.50 -5.74
N ILE A 62 3.73 2.16 -5.81
CA ILE A 62 2.45 1.46 -5.63
C ILE A 62 1.91 1.71 -4.22
N TRP A 63 2.72 1.48 -3.19
CA TRP A 63 2.32 1.63 -1.79
C TRP A 63 1.84 3.06 -1.48
N ASN A 64 2.64 4.05 -1.86
CA ASN A 64 2.33 5.46 -1.61
C ASN A 64 1.15 5.95 -2.46
N TYR A 65 0.96 5.42 -3.67
CA TYR A 65 -0.24 5.69 -4.46
C TYR A 65 -1.51 5.20 -3.74
N ILE A 66 -1.48 3.98 -3.20
CA ILE A 66 -2.61 3.41 -2.45
C ILE A 66 -2.90 4.25 -1.22
N GLN A 67 -1.90 4.51 -0.38
CA GLN A 67 -2.09 5.30 0.83
C GLN A 67 -2.59 6.72 0.52
N CYS A 68 -2.10 7.34 -0.56
CA CYS A 68 -2.59 8.64 -1.02
C CYS A 68 -4.06 8.61 -1.46
N MET A 69 -4.56 7.50 -2.03
CA MET A 69 -5.99 7.36 -2.32
C MET A 69 -6.84 7.37 -1.05
N PHE A 70 -6.30 6.89 0.07
CA PHE A 70 -6.93 6.95 1.39
C PHE A 70 -6.64 8.27 2.14
N GLY A 71 -5.98 9.24 1.51
CA GLY A 71 -5.70 10.56 2.09
C GLY A 71 -4.41 10.63 2.92
N ILE A 72 -3.64 9.54 3.01
CA ILE A 72 -2.37 9.49 3.74
C ILE A 72 -1.23 9.99 2.84
N ARG A 73 -0.53 11.04 3.29
CA ARG A 73 0.60 11.63 2.55
C ARG A 73 1.91 11.53 3.33
N HIS A 74 2.94 11.08 2.61
CA HIS A 74 4.34 11.04 3.05
C HIS A 74 5.02 12.33 2.57
N ASP A 75 5.42 13.19 3.50
CA ASP A 75 5.94 14.54 3.16
C ASP A 75 7.34 14.50 2.53
N ASP A 76 8.09 13.42 2.76
CA ASP A 76 9.42 13.16 2.20
C ASP A 76 9.39 12.44 0.84
N TYR A 77 8.20 12.14 0.30
CA TYR A 77 8.04 11.42 -0.95
C TYR A 77 7.61 12.32 -2.12
N ASP A 78 8.35 12.28 -3.22
CA ASP A 78 7.96 12.93 -4.47
C ASP A 78 6.86 12.14 -5.20
N TYR A 79 5.62 12.62 -5.07
CA TYR A 79 4.47 12.03 -5.76
C TYR A 79 4.52 12.18 -7.29
N GLY A 80 5.44 12.97 -7.85
CA GLY A 80 5.80 12.93 -9.26
C GLY A 80 6.25 11.54 -9.72
N GLU A 81 6.94 10.79 -8.86
CA GLU A 81 7.41 9.42 -9.16
C GLU A 81 6.24 8.47 -9.49
N VAL A 82 5.07 8.67 -8.88
CA VAL A 82 3.87 7.85 -9.15
C VAL A 82 3.40 8.02 -10.60
N ASN A 83 3.58 9.21 -11.19
CA ASN A 83 3.24 9.47 -12.58
C ASN A 83 4.28 8.94 -13.56
N GLN A 84 5.53 8.86 -13.14
CA GLN A 84 6.62 8.33 -13.95
C GLN A 84 6.64 6.79 -13.97
N LEU A 85 6.31 6.15 -12.83
CA LEU A 85 6.49 4.71 -12.64
C LEU A 85 5.21 3.89 -12.86
N LEU A 86 4.03 4.45 -12.59
CA LEU A 86 2.77 3.71 -12.71
C LEU A 86 1.97 4.17 -13.92
N GLU A 87 1.81 3.26 -14.88
CA GLU A 87 0.94 3.48 -16.03
C GLU A 87 -0.51 3.78 -15.61
N ARG A 88 -1.23 4.50 -16.47
CA ARG A 88 -2.65 4.84 -16.23
C ARG A 88 -3.52 3.59 -16.06
N SER A 89 -3.26 2.54 -16.83
CA SER A 89 -3.95 1.25 -16.75
C SER A 89 -3.78 0.62 -15.36
N LEU A 90 -2.54 0.58 -14.87
CA LEU A 90 -2.18 0.06 -13.55
C LEU A 90 -2.81 0.87 -12.42
N LYS A 91 -2.78 2.21 -12.51
CA LYS A 91 -3.46 3.09 -11.54
C LYS A 91 -4.95 2.80 -11.45
N SER A 92 -5.59 2.67 -12.61
CA SER A 92 -7.03 2.36 -12.67
C SER A 92 -7.32 1.00 -12.07
N PHE A 93 -6.50 -0.01 -12.37
CA PHE A 93 -6.64 -1.35 -11.80
C PHE A 93 -6.45 -1.36 -10.28
N ILE A 94 -5.40 -0.71 -9.77
CA ILE A 94 -5.14 -0.58 -8.33
C ILE A 94 -6.33 0.13 -7.65
N LYS A 95 -6.80 1.25 -8.21
CA LYS A 95 -7.95 1.99 -7.66
C LYS A 95 -9.22 1.13 -7.62
N SER A 96 -9.53 0.43 -8.71
CA SER A 96 -10.70 -0.46 -8.75
C SER A 96 -10.55 -1.60 -7.76
N THR A 97 -9.37 -2.22 -7.65
CA THR A 97 -9.13 -3.33 -6.71
C THR A 97 -9.22 -2.87 -5.25
N CYS A 98 -8.70 -1.68 -4.93
CA CYS A 98 -8.79 -1.11 -3.59
C CYS A 98 -10.22 -0.72 -3.20
N CYS A 99 -10.96 -0.05 -4.09
CA CYS A 99 -12.17 0.69 -3.72
C CYS A 99 -13.47 0.06 -4.24
N PHE A 100 -13.40 -0.72 -5.32
CA PHE A 100 -14.55 -1.35 -5.98
C PHE A 100 -14.19 -2.75 -6.49
N PRO A 101 -13.65 -3.65 -5.63
CA PRO A 101 -13.14 -4.95 -6.05
C PRO A 101 -14.22 -5.80 -6.77
N GLU A 102 -15.49 -5.60 -6.44
CA GLU A 102 -16.64 -6.25 -7.08
C GLU A 102 -16.79 -5.92 -8.57
N ARG A 103 -16.12 -4.88 -9.07
CA ARG A 103 -16.18 -4.42 -10.46
C ARG A 103 -15.00 -4.88 -11.30
N ILE A 104 -14.02 -5.56 -10.71
CA ILE A 104 -12.83 -6.03 -11.44
C ILE A 104 -13.23 -7.15 -12.40
N THR A 105 -12.84 -6.99 -13.66
CA THR A 105 -13.04 -8.01 -14.70
C THR A 105 -11.72 -8.64 -15.12
N ARG A 106 -11.80 -9.81 -15.78
CA ARG A 106 -10.63 -10.43 -16.42
C ARG A 106 -9.95 -9.51 -17.43
N ALA A 107 -10.73 -8.72 -18.16
CA ALA A 107 -10.19 -7.78 -19.15
C ALA A 107 -9.33 -6.67 -18.50
N ASP A 108 -9.67 -6.24 -17.29
CA ASP A 108 -8.86 -5.28 -16.52
C ASP A 108 -7.52 -5.91 -16.12
N TYR A 109 -7.54 -7.16 -15.64
CA TYR A 109 -6.35 -7.93 -15.30
C TYR A 109 -5.44 -8.16 -16.51
N ASP A 110 -6.00 -8.50 -17.67
CA ASP A 110 -5.23 -8.76 -18.89
C ASP A 110 -4.61 -7.48 -19.48
N ARG A 111 -5.21 -6.31 -19.23
CA ARG A 111 -4.76 -5.02 -19.78
C ARG A 111 -3.55 -4.42 -19.05
N VAL A 112 -3.34 -4.75 -17.78
CA VAL A 112 -2.25 -4.22 -16.95
C VAL A 112 -1.00 -5.08 -16.99
N LEU A 113 0.17 -4.46 -16.82
CA LEU A 113 1.46 -5.16 -16.66
C LEU A 113 1.66 -6.28 -17.69
N ARG A 114 1.46 -5.98 -18.98
CA ARG A 114 1.37 -7.00 -20.05
C ARG A 114 2.69 -7.75 -20.27
N GLU A 115 3.81 -7.09 -20.01
CA GLU A 115 5.15 -7.67 -20.12
C GLU A 115 5.63 -8.33 -18.81
N PHE A 116 4.78 -8.36 -17.79
CA PHE A 116 5.09 -8.94 -16.49
C PHE A 116 4.43 -10.31 -16.36
N LYS A 117 5.00 -11.13 -15.48
CA LYS A 117 4.50 -12.45 -15.13
C LYS A 117 3.23 -12.34 -14.28
N HIS A 118 2.39 -13.36 -14.35
CA HIS A 118 1.21 -13.46 -13.51
C HIS A 118 1.56 -13.39 -12.00
N SER A 119 2.69 -13.96 -11.59
CA SER A 119 3.20 -13.84 -10.22
C SER A 119 3.44 -12.39 -9.79
N GLU A 120 3.90 -11.53 -10.70
CA GLU A 120 4.10 -10.10 -10.43
C GLU A 120 2.77 -9.35 -10.34
N LYS A 121 1.76 -9.74 -11.13
CA LYS A 121 0.39 -9.21 -10.98
C LYS A 121 -0.21 -9.59 -9.61
N VAL A 122 0.01 -10.82 -9.15
CA VAL A 122 -0.38 -11.25 -7.79
C VAL A 122 0.40 -10.48 -6.72
N HIS A 123 1.69 -10.22 -6.94
CA HIS A 123 2.50 -9.40 -6.04
C HIS A 123 1.91 -7.99 -5.88
N VAL A 124 1.45 -7.34 -6.95
CA VAL A 124 0.73 -6.06 -6.85
C VAL A 124 -0.55 -6.19 -6.00
N ASN A 125 -1.28 -7.30 -6.09
CA ASN A 125 -2.46 -7.52 -5.25
C ASN A 125 -2.11 -7.66 -3.76
N ILE A 126 -0.99 -8.31 -3.42
CA ILE A 126 -0.48 -8.36 -2.04
C ILE A 126 -0.21 -6.94 -1.54
N MET A 127 0.47 -6.11 -2.33
CA MET A 127 0.71 -4.71 -1.97
C MET A 127 -0.60 -3.92 -1.79
N VAL A 128 -1.58 -4.14 -2.67
CA VAL A 128 -2.91 -3.53 -2.58
C VAL A 128 -3.59 -3.87 -1.26
N LEU A 129 -3.62 -5.15 -0.89
CA LEU A 129 -4.26 -5.62 0.33
C LEU A 129 -3.59 -5.01 1.58
N GLU A 130 -2.27 -5.10 1.66
CA GLU A 130 -1.54 -4.68 2.86
C GLU A 130 -1.49 -3.16 3.03
N ALA A 131 -1.26 -2.40 1.95
CA ALA A 131 -1.24 -0.94 2.03
C ALA A 131 -2.63 -0.39 2.39
N ARG A 132 -3.70 -0.99 1.86
CA ARG A 132 -5.08 -0.65 2.21
C ARG A 132 -5.38 -0.95 3.67
N MET A 133 -5.04 -2.17 4.13
CA MET A 133 -5.26 -2.58 5.51
C MET A 133 -4.52 -1.67 6.49
N GLN A 134 -3.25 -1.34 6.22
CA GLN A 134 -2.48 -0.43 7.05
C GLN A 134 -3.13 0.96 7.12
N ALA A 135 -3.58 1.50 5.97
CA ALA A 135 -4.24 2.81 5.95
C ALA A 135 -5.53 2.83 6.80
N GLU A 136 -6.42 1.86 6.59
CA GLU A 136 -7.68 1.75 7.34
C GLU A 136 -7.42 1.58 8.85
N LEU A 137 -6.42 0.75 9.21
CA LEU A 137 -6.04 0.50 10.59
C LEU A 137 -5.48 1.76 11.26
N LEU A 138 -4.66 2.56 10.57
CA LEU A 138 -4.13 3.82 11.12
C LEU A 138 -5.25 4.80 11.46
N TYR A 139 -6.28 4.92 10.61
CA TYR A 139 -7.44 5.77 10.91
C TYR A 139 -8.19 5.28 12.15
N ALA A 140 -8.44 3.98 12.25
CA ALA A 140 -9.13 3.39 13.41
C ALA A 140 -8.32 3.56 14.70
N LEU A 141 -7.03 3.26 14.67
CA LEU A 141 -6.14 3.37 15.82
C LEU A 141 -5.95 4.83 16.27
N ARG A 142 -5.86 5.78 15.34
CA ARG A 142 -5.85 7.21 15.68
C ARG A 142 -7.13 7.64 16.40
N ALA A 143 -8.28 7.13 15.97
CA ALA A 143 -9.56 7.41 16.64
C ALA A 143 -9.60 6.80 18.05
N VAL A 144 -9.11 5.57 18.22
CA VAL A 144 -8.97 4.93 19.54
C VAL A 144 -8.04 5.73 20.44
N MET A 145 -6.86 6.13 19.95
CA MET A 145 -5.90 6.92 20.73
C MET A 145 -6.52 8.23 21.21
N ARG A 146 -7.23 8.95 20.33
CA ARG A 146 -7.93 10.20 20.67
C ARG A 146 -9.06 10.03 21.68
N HIS A 147 -9.63 8.83 21.81
CA HIS A 147 -10.66 8.55 22.80
C HIS A 147 -10.04 8.17 24.16
N MET A 148 -8.86 7.56 24.15
CA MET A 148 -8.13 7.17 25.37
C MET A 148 -7.41 8.35 26.05
N THR A 149 -7.19 9.45 25.33
CA THR A 149 -6.64 10.73 25.82
C THR A 149 -7.73 11.77 26.00
#